data_AF-A0A2P4NZM1-F1
#
_entry.id   AF-A0A2P4NZM1-F1
#
_cell.length_a   1.000
_cell.length_b   1.000
_cell.length_c   1.000
_cell.angle_alpha   90.00
_cell.angle_beta   90.00
_cell.angle_gamma   90.00
#
_symmetry.space_group_name_H-M   'P 1'
#
loop_
_entity.id
_entity.type
_entity.pdbx_description
1 polymer ?
#
loop_
_entity_poly.entity_id
_entity_poly.type
_entity_poly.pdbx_seq_one_letter_code
_entity_poly.pdbx_strand_id
1 'polypeptide(L)' 'MIMYYIATGKQPFANCAHDEFLVLNICNGVRPEINESEIPKIYIDIMKKCWDSNPNNRPNTIDLVKSI' A
#
# COMPACT_ATOMS: atom_id res chain seq x y z
N MET A 1 3.60 2.30 1.67
CA MET A 1 3.78 3.16 0.48
C MET A 1 5.11 2.93 -0.25
N ILE A 2 6.23 2.65 0.44
CA ILE A 2 7.52 2.36 -0.25
C ILE A 2 7.40 1.21 -1.27
N MET A 3 6.75 0.11 -0.90
CA MET A 3 6.51 -1.01 -1.81
C MET A 3 5.76 -0.61 -3.09
N TYR A 4 4.80 0.32 -2.97
CA TYR A 4 4.04 0.83 -4.12
C TYR A 4 4.96 1.51 -5.13
N TYR A 5 5.79 2.41 -4.63
CA TYR A 5 6.71 3.19 -5.45
C TYR A 5 7.72 2.27 -6.16
N ILE A 6 8.24 1.26 -5.45
CA ILE A 6 9.17 0.29 -6.03
C ILE A 6 8.49 -0.52 -7.14
N ALA A 7 7.25 -0.97 -6.91
CA ALA A 7 6.55 -1.81 -7.87
C ALA A 7 6.03 -1.06 -9.11
N THR A 8 5.67 0.22 -8.95
CA THR A 8 5.00 0.99 -10.02
C THR A 8 5.88 2.09 -10.64
N GLY A 9 6.95 2.50 -9.95
CA GLY A 9 7.72 3.71 -10.28
C GLY A 9 6.94 5.02 -10.11
N LYS A 10 5.70 4.98 -9.59
CA LYS A 10 4.79 6.12 -9.49
C LYS A 10 4.70 6.63 -8.05
N GLN A 11 4.51 7.94 -7.91
CA GLN A 11 4.13 8.52 -6.64
C GLN A 11 2.76 7.98 -6.20
N PRO A 12 2.60 7.44 -4.97
CA PRO A 12 1.30 7.08 -4.44
C PRO A 12 0.35 8.28 -4.51
N PHE A 13 -0.87 8.07 -5.02
CA PHE A 13 -1.87 9.14 -5.19
C PHE A 13 -1.43 10.29 -6.13
N ALA A 14 -0.60 10.01 -7.14
CA ALA A 14 -0.14 11.01 -8.12
C ALA A 14 -1.25 11.74 -8.89
N ASN A 15 -2.48 11.23 -8.86
CA ASN A 15 -3.64 11.77 -9.55
C ASN A 15 -4.49 12.73 -8.69
N CYS A 16 -4.08 13.04 -7.46
CA CYS A 16 -4.77 14.02 -6.61
C CYS A 16 -3.81 14.92 -5.82
N ALA A 17 -4.35 16.01 -5.26
CA ALA A 17 -3.60 16.90 -4.39
C ALA A 17 -3.30 16.22 -3.05
N HIS A 18 -2.12 16.51 -2.49
CA HIS A 18 -1.71 16.02 -1.17
C HIS A 18 -2.15 17.00 -0.07
N ASP A 19 -3.45 17.04 0.16
CA ASP A 19 -4.13 17.96 1.08
C ASP A 19 -4.88 17.21 2.20
N GLU A 20 -5.61 17.94 3.04
CA GLU A 20 -6.41 17.38 4.13
C GLU A 20 -7.50 16.41 3.66
N PHE A 21 -8.03 16.58 2.46
CA PHE A 21 -9.03 15.68 1.90
C PHE A 21 -8.42 14.32 1.58
N LEU A 22 -7.20 14.30 1.02
CA LEU A 22 -6.47 13.05 0.82
C LEU A 22 -6.19 12.34 2.16
N VAL A 23 -5.80 13.08 3.21
CA VAL A 23 -5.58 12.50 4.54
C VAL A 23 -6.86 11.82 5.05
N LEU A 24 -8.01 12.51 4.97
CA LEU A 24 -9.31 11.94 5.37
C LEU A 24 -9.67 10.70 4.55
N ASN A 25 -9.44 10.71 3.24
CA ASN A 25 -9.68 9.57 2.38
C ASN A 25 -8.82 8.36 2.78
N ILE A 26 -7.54 8.55 3.09
CA ILE A 26 -6.65 7.48 3.55
C ILE A 26 -7.13 6.91 4.90
N CYS A 27 -7.53 7.77 5.83
CA CYS A 27 -8.14 7.35 7.11
C CYS A 27 -9.42 6.54 6.90
N ASN A 28 -10.21 6.88 5.87
CA ASN A 28 -11.42 6.13 5.47
C ASN A 28 -11.13 4.86 4.65
N GLY A 29 -9.86 4.50 4.48
CA GLY A 29 -9.48 3.23 3.85
C GLY A 29 -9.13 3.34 2.37
N VAL A 30 -9.15 4.53 1.76
CA VAL A 30 -8.70 4.70 0.37
C VAL A 30 -7.22 4.34 0.26
N ARG A 31 -6.86 3.59 -0.78
CA ARG A 31 -5.48 3.16 -1.09
C ARG A 31 -5.14 3.46 -2.55
N PRO A 32 -3.86 3.58 -2.91
CA PRO A 32 -3.46 3.77 -4.30
C PRO A 32 -3.92 2.61 -5.18
N GLU A 33 -4.26 2.90 -6.43
CA GLU A 33 -4.63 1.89 -7.42
C GLU A 33 -3.42 1.04 -7.83
N ILE A 34 -3.62 -0.28 -7.90
CA ILE A 34 -2.59 -1.28 -8.22
C ILE A 34 -3.03 -2.02 -9.48
N ASN A 35 -2.21 -2.03 -10.52
CA ASN A 35 -2.44 -2.91 -11.67
C ASN A 35 -2.02 -4.35 -11.30
N GLU A 36 -2.99 -5.21 -10.98
CA GLU A 36 -2.71 -6.58 -10.52
C GLU A 36 -2.06 -7.47 -11.60
N SER A 37 -2.09 -7.05 -12.87
CA SER A 37 -1.44 -7.79 -13.97
C SER A 37 0.07 -7.52 -14.10
N GLU A 38 0.56 -6.38 -13.58
CA GLU A 38 1.97 -5.97 -13.71
C GLU A 38 2.85 -6.39 -12.52
N ILE A 39 2.24 -6.69 -11.37
CA ILE A 39 2.95 -6.90 -10.11
C ILE A 39 2.67 -8.32 -9.61
N PRO A 40 3.70 -9.08 -9.16
CA PRO A 40 3.50 -10.40 -8.61
C PRO A 40 2.46 -10.40 -7.47
N LYS A 41 1.51 -11.34 -7.51
CA LYS A 41 0.40 -11.41 -6.55
C LYS A 41 0.86 -11.42 -5.09
N ILE A 42 1.91 -12.18 -4.78
CA ILE A 42 2.49 -12.23 -3.42
C ILE A 42 2.94 -10.84 -2.93
N TYR A 43 3.52 -10.03 -3.82
CA TYR A 43 3.95 -8.68 -3.49
C TYR A 43 2.75 -7.76 -3.21
N ILE A 44 1.68 -7.90 -4.00
CA ILE A 44 0.42 -7.17 -3.79
C ILE A 44 -0.20 -7.55 -2.45
N ASP A 45 -0.29 -8.84 -2.13
CA ASP A 45 -0.90 -9.33 -0.90
C ASP A 45 -0.14 -8.84 0.34
N ILE A 46 1.19 -8.90 0.31
CA ILE A 46 2.05 -8.33 1.35
C ILE A 46 1.83 -6.83 1.47
N MET A 47 1.84 -6.11 0.34
CA MET A 47 1.67 -4.67 0.32
C MET A 47 0.31 -4.24 0.89
N LYS A 48 -0.77 -4.96 0.55
CA LYS A 48 -2.12 -4.75 1.11
C LYS A 48 -2.15 -5.01 2.62
N LYS A 49 -1.52 -6.09 3.12
CA LYS A 49 -1.39 -6.36 4.57
C LYS A 49 -0.68 -5.24 5.32
N CYS A 50 0.40 -4.70 4.76
CA CYS A 50 1.12 -3.58 5.39
C CYS A 50 0.27 -2.31 5.55
N TRP A 51 -0.80 -2.14 4.75
CA TRP A 51 -1.65 -0.95 4.78
C TRP A 51 -3.07 -1.24 5.27
N ASP A 52 -3.24 -2.34 6.03
CA ASP A 52 -4.51 -2.67 6.68
C ASP A 52 -4.97 -1.50 7.57
N SER A 53 -6.27 -1.20 7.53
CA SER A 53 -6.87 -0.14 8.35
C SER A 53 -6.77 -0.46 9.84
N ASN A 54 -6.82 -1.73 10.23
CA ASN A 54 -6.55 -2.19 11.58
C ASN A 54 -5.02 -2.35 11.78
N PRO A 55 -4.40 -1.57 12.68
CA PRO A 55 -2.96 -1.66 12.94
C PRO A 55 -2.53 -3.06 13.41
N ASN A 56 -3.38 -3.81 14.11
CA ASN A 56 -3.06 -5.13 14.64
C ASN A 56 -2.93 -6.20 13.55
N ASN A 57 -3.48 -5.96 12.36
CA ASN A 57 -3.36 -6.87 11.22
C ASN A 57 -2.06 -6.65 10.43
N ARG A 58 -1.33 -5.56 10.71
CA ARG A 58 -0.12 -5.22 9.98
C ARG A 58 1.02 -6.12 10.44
N PRO A 59 1.78 -6.72 9.50
CA PRO A 59 2.94 -7.53 9.87
C PRO A 59 4.03 -6.62 10.44
N ASN A 60 4.78 -7.14 11.41
CA ASN A 60 6.07 -6.55 11.74
C ASN A 60 7.11 -6.92 10.66
N THR A 61 8.30 -6.33 10.75
CA THR A 61 9.36 -6.54 9.76
C THR A 61 9.88 -7.98 9.72
N ILE A 62 9.83 -8.71 10.84
CA ILE A 62 10.27 -10.10 10.91
C ILE A 62 9.29 -11.01 10.14
N ASP A 63 7.99 -10.82 10.37
CA ASP A 63 6.95 -11.58 9.66
C ASP A 63 6.93 -11.27 8.16
N LEU A 64 7.21 -10.01 7.82
CA LEU A 64 7.36 -9.56 6.44
C LEU A 64 8.49 -10.31 5.72
N VAL A 65 9.69 -10.36 6.31
CA VAL A 65 10.86 -11.04 5.72
C VAL A 65 10.62 -12.55 5.56
N LYS A 66 9.90 -13.17 6.48
CA LYS A 66 9.53 -14.60 6.38
C LYS A 66 8.49 -14.88 5.30
N SER A 67 7.75 -13.87 4.84
CA SER A 67 6.69 -14.01 3.84
C SER A 67 7.20 -13.87 2.40
N ILE A 68 8.49 -13.56 2.22
CA ILE A 68 9.20 -13.40 0.94
C ILE A 68 10.03 -14.66 0.69
#